data_AF-U5VNS9-F1
#
_entry.id   AF-U5VNS9-F1
#
_cell.length_a   1.000
_cell.length_b   1.000
_cell.length_c   1.000
_cell.angle_alpha   90.00
_cell.angle_beta   90.00
_cell.angle_gamma   90.00
#
_symmetry.space_group_name_H-M   'P 1'
#
loop_
_entity.id
_entity.type
_entity.pdbx_description
1 polymer ?
#
loop_
_entity_poly.entity_id
_entity_poly.type
_entity_poly.pdbx_seq_one_letter_code
_entity_poly.pdbx_strand_id
1 'polypeptide(L)'
;MALQAELPVLIRIAGGLARHCDRAEHNEQVDRVTLLSAAADLREMARRLSGAFGVNLQQRYAERLDTLESRHPLHGVGFDGGGAVRASKTLLDLQRAQLRHDATYHADVAGLPKYSQLRHFTLHLTKLVEKLLDASEGTQREEFVHDGVPDIFIFGIKLSTVANERLSEEVFG
;
A
#
# COMPACT_ATOMS: atom_id res chain seq x y z
N MET A 1 6.53 20.17 6.63
CA MET A 1 7.32 19.43 7.65
C MET A 1 7.03 17.93 7.62
N ALA A 2 5.77 17.47 7.76
CA ALA A 2 5.46 16.03 7.77
C ALA A 2 5.99 15.26 6.53
N LEU A 3 5.77 15.75 5.31
CA LEU A 3 6.23 15.09 4.07
C LEU A 3 7.76 14.92 4.02
N GLN A 4 8.50 15.99 4.35
CA GLN A 4 9.97 15.98 4.37
C GLN A 4 10.53 14.97 5.39
N ALA A 5 9.83 14.78 6.52
CA ALA A 5 10.25 13.81 7.54
C ALA A 5 10.02 12.36 7.09
N GLU A 6 8.97 12.09 6.31
CA GLU A 6 8.63 10.74 5.84
C GLU A 6 9.37 10.33 4.56
N LEU A 7 9.86 11.29 3.76
CA LEU A 7 10.56 11.00 2.50
C LEU A 7 11.76 10.05 2.69
N PRO A 8 12.68 10.25 3.66
CA PRO A 8 13.77 9.30 3.91
C PRO A 8 13.30 7.91 4.36
N VAL A 9 12.10 7.78 4.92
CA VAL A 9 11.52 6.50 5.33
C VAL A 9 11.08 5.73 4.08
N LEU A 10 10.29 6.36 3.22
CA LEU A 10 9.79 5.70 2.00
C LEU A 10 10.93 5.33 1.04
N ILE A 11 11.95 6.19 0.91
CA ILE A 11 13.17 5.88 0.13
C ILE A 11 13.86 4.62 0.67
N ARG A 12 14.01 4.51 2.00
CA ARG A 12 14.65 3.35 2.63
C ARG A 12 13.84 2.08 2.44
N ILE A 13 12.51 2.15 2.52
CA ILE A 13 11.61 1.02 2.28
C ILE A 13 11.73 0.56 0.82
N ALA A 14 11.57 1.48 -0.15
CA ALA A 14 11.65 1.15 -1.57
C ALA A 14 13.03 0.56 -1.95
N GLY A 15 14.12 1.18 -1.50
CA GLY A 15 15.47 0.67 -1.73
C GLY A 15 15.76 -0.64 -1.00
N GLY A 16 15.18 -0.85 0.19
CA GLY A 16 15.27 -2.11 0.94
C GLY A 16 14.59 -3.26 0.22
N LEU A 17 13.39 -3.02 -0.33
CA LEU A 17 12.65 -4.01 -1.12
C LEU A 17 13.34 -4.30 -2.45
N ALA A 18 13.91 -3.28 -3.11
CA ALA A 18 14.73 -3.48 -4.30
C ALA A 18 15.92 -4.40 -4.04
N ARG A 19 16.68 -4.15 -2.95
CA ARG A 19 17.77 -5.04 -2.52
C ARG A 19 17.27 -6.44 -2.15
N HIS A 20 16.13 -6.56 -1.49
CA HIS A 20 15.54 -7.86 -1.18
C HIS A 20 15.22 -8.64 -2.47
N CYS A 21 14.65 -7.96 -3.47
CA CYS A 21 14.36 -8.57 -4.77
C CYS A 21 15.65 -9.01 -5.47
N ASP A 22 16.64 -8.13 -5.54
CA ASP A 22 17.95 -8.39 -6.16
C ASP A 22 18.65 -9.60 -5.53
N ARG A 23 18.70 -9.68 -4.19
CA ARG A 23 19.26 -10.83 -3.47
C ARG A 23 18.57 -12.14 -3.79
N ALA A 24 17.24 -12.15 -3.79
CA ALA A 24 16.49 -13.35 -4.12
C ALA A 24 16.71 -13.80 -5.58
N GLU A 25 16.90 -12.86 -6.51
CA GLU A 25 17.26 -13.16 -7.91
C GLU A 25 18.67 -13.79 -8.03
N HIS A 26 19.60 -13.39 -7.17
CA HIS A 26 20.95 -13.94 -7.11
C HIS A 26 21.08 -15.20 -6.21
N ASN A 27 19.96 -15.79 -5.77
CA ASN A 27 19.93 -16.92 -4.82
C ASN A 27 20.67 -16.64 -3.49
N GLU A 28 20.76 -15.38 -3.09
CA GLU A 28 21.27 -15.00 -1.79
C GLU A 28 20.22 -15.21 -0.70
N GLN A 29 20.67 -15.25 0.56
CA GLN A 29 19.76 -15.35 1.69
C GLN A 29 18.92 -14.08 1.81
N VAL A 30 17.60 -14.25 1.77
CA VAL A 30 16.63 -13.21 2.07
C VAL A 30 15.86 -13.56 3.34
N ASP A 31 15.52 -12.55 4.14
CA ASP A 31 14.76 -12.73 5.37
C ASP A 31 13.34 -12.14 5.24
N ARG A 32 12.40 -12.83 5.88
CA ARG A 32 11.00 -12.40 5.96
C ARG A 32 10.84 -11.14 6.82
N VAL A 33 11.74 -10.91 7.78
CA VAL A 33 11.68 -9.79 8.73
C VAL A 33 11.71 -8.46 7.99
N THR A 34 12.54 -8.33 6.96
CA THR A 34 12.64 -7.15 6.10
C THR A 34 11.29 -6.80 5.47
N LEU A 35 10.55 -7.80 4.96
CA LEU A 35 9.24 -7.58 4.36
C LEU A 35 8.19 -7.17 5.40
N LEU A 36 8.21 -7.80 6.58
CA LEU A 36 7.28 -7.51 7.67
C LEU A 36 7.49 -6.10 8.23
N SER A 37 8.76 -5.71 8.45
CA SER A 37 9.11 -4.37 8.91
C SER A 37 8.70 -3.32 7.87
N ALA A 38 9.00 -3.53 6.58
CA ALA A 38 8.55 -2.64 5.51
C ALA A 38 7.02 -2.49 5.47
N ALA A 39 6.29 -3.59 5.62
CA ALA A 39 4.83 -3.59 5.65
C ALA A 39 4.29 -2.75 6.82
N ALA A 40 4.83 -2.95 8.03
CA ALA A 40 4.45 -2.21 9.22
C ALA A 40 4.79 -0.71 9.10
N ASP A 41 6.00 -0.39 8.62
CA ASP A 41 6.48 0.98 8.46
C ASP A 41 5.61 1.76 7.46
N LEU A 42 5.18 1.16 6.35
CA LEU A 42 4.26 1.80 5.39
C LEU A 42 2.91 2.10 6.04
N ARG A 43 2.33 1.14 6.79
CA ARG A 43 1.03 1.37 7.45
C ARG A 43 1.12 2.51 8.48
N GLU A 44 2.19 2.52 9.25
CA GLU A 44 2.42 3.51 10.31
C GLU A 44 2.76 4.90 9.72
N MET A 45 3.54 4.94 8.64
CA MET A 45 3.76 6.16 7.84
C MET A 45 2.46 6.75 7.30
N ALA A 46 1.58 5.94 6.72
CA ALA A 46 0.29 6.42 6.23
C ALA A 46 -0.61 6.95 7.35
N ARG A 47 -0.62 6.30 8.54
CA ARG A 47 -1.34 6.81 9.72
C ARG A 47 -0.80 8.17 10.17
N ARG A 48 0.53 8.35 10.26
CA ARG A 48 1.14 9.64 10.61
C ARG A 48 0.82 10.73 9.59
N LEU A 49 0.96 10.44 8.30
CA LEU A 49 0.61 11.38 7.23
C LEU A 49 -0.88 11.75 7.29
N SER A 50 -1.76 10.77 7.48
CA SER A 50 -3.20 11.00 7.62
C SER A 50 -3.51 11.93 8.78
N GLY A 51 -2.91 11.68 9.96
CA GLY A 51 -3.04 12.54 11.13
C GLY A 51 -2.50 13.95 10.90
N ALA A 52 -1.35 14.08 10.26
CA ALA A 52 -0.73 15.38 9.96
C ALA A 52 -1.54 16.22 8.96
N PHE A 53 -2.33 15.58 8.08
CA PHE A 53 -3.21 16.26 7.13
C PHE A 53 -4.66 16.35 7.56
N GLY A 54 -5.03 15.76 8.71
CA GLY A 54 -6.42 15.74 9.18
C GLY A 54 -7.37 15.00 8.25
N VAL A 55 -6.89 14.00 7.50
CA VAL A 55 -7.73 13.18 6.62
C VAL A 55 -8.09 11.86 7.31
N ASN A 56 -9.24 11.29 6.96
CA ASN A 56 -9.64 9.96 7.42
C ASN A 56 -9.04 8.91 6.48
N LEU A 57 -8.06 8.14 6.97
CA LEU A 57 -7.33 7.17 6.16
C LEU A 57 -8.24 6.08 5.57
N GLN A 58 -9.19 5.56 6.35
CA GLN A 58 -10.11 4.53 5.89
C GLN A 58 -11.01 5.04 4.77
N GLN A 59 -11.52 6.26 4.91
CA GLN A 59 -12.34 6.90 3.89
C GLN A 59 -11.53 7.15 2.61
N ARG A 60 -10.29 7.68 2.73
CA ARG A 60 -9.39 7.87 1.57
C ARG A 60 -9.04 6.57 0.89
N TYR A 61 -8.84 5.51 1.64
CA TYR A 61 -8.62 4.18 1.11
C TYR A 61 -9.86 3.70 0.32
N ALA A 62 -11.07 3.81 0.89
CA ALA A 62 -12.29 3.44 0.17
C ALA A 62 -12.48 4.24 -1.13
N GLU A 63 -12.31 5.57 -1.09
CA GLU A 63 -12.39 6.45 -2.26
C GLU A 63 -11.34 6.10 -3.33
N ARG A 64 -10.15 5.69 -2.88
CA ARG A 64 -9.09 5.23 -3.79
C ARG A 64 -9.51 3.98 -4.52
N LEU A 65 -10.10 2.99 -3.83
CA LEU A 65 -10.62 1.79 -4.47
C LEU A 65 -11.76 2.11 -5.43
N ASP A 66 -12.74 2.93 -5.03
CA ASP A 66 -13.83 3.36 -5.93
C ASP A 66 -13.28 3.97 -7.24
N THR A 67 -12.25 4.81 -7.12
CA THR A 67 -11.60 5.44 -8.28
C THR A 67 -10.94 4.41 -9.20
N LEU A 68 -10.23 3.44 -8.65
CA LEU A 68 -9.58 2.37 -9.43
C LEU A 68 -10.63 1.47 -10.08
N GLU A 69 -11.66 1.08 -9.34
CA GLU A 69 -12.76 0.24 -9.80
C GLU A 69 -13.57 0.91 -10.92
N SER A 70 -13.83 2.22 -10.81
CA SER A 70 -14.58 2.99 -11.83
C SER A 70 -13.93 2.98 -13.23
N ARG A 71 -12.63 2.73 -13.28
CA ARG A 71 -11.84 2.68 -14.52
C ARG A 71 -11.68 1.25 -15.06
N HIS A 72 -12.13 0.25 -14.31
CA HIS A 72 -11.96 -1.15 -14.67
C HIS A 72 -13.16 -1.66 -15.50
N PRO A 73 -12.95 -2.54 -16.50
CA PRO A 73 -14.05 -3.13 -17.29
C PRO A 73 -15.12 -3.89 -16.49
N LEU A 74 -14.83 -4.27 -15.24
CA LEU A 74 -15.75 -4.98 -14.34
C LEU A 74 -16.54 -4.03 -13.42
N HIS A 75 -16.42 -2.71 -13.60
CA HIS A 75 -17.14 -1.75 -12.77
C HIS A 75 -18.66 -2.04 -12.73
N GLY A 76 -19.26 -1.97 -11.53
CA GLY A 76 -20.69 -2.19 -11.31
C GLY A 76 -21.13 -3.66 -11.24
N VAL A 77 -20.28 -4.61 -11.63
CA VAL A 77 -20.56 -6.06 -11.51
C VAL A 77 -19.51 -6.82 -10.68
N GLY A 78 -18.34 -6.21 -10.48
CA GLY A 78 -17.27 -6.74 -9.67
C GLY A 78 -17.51 -6.63 -8.16
N PHE A 79 -16.47 -6.94 -7.39
CA PHE A 79 -16.49 -6.79 -5.94
C PHE A 79 -16.51 -5.31 -5.55
N ASP A 80 -17.39 -4.90 -4.64
CA ASP A 80 -17.40 -3.54 -4.10
C ASP A 80 -16.29 -3.40 -3.04
N GLY A 81 -15.08 -3.05 -3.47
CA GLY A 81 -13.93 -2.92 -2.59
C GLY A 81 -14.02 -1.68 -1.72
N GLY A 82 -14.46 -0.55 -2.27
CA GLY A 82 -14.68 0.68 -1.51
C GLY A 82 -15.72 0.51 -0.40
N GLY A 83 -16.86 -0.12 -0.69
CA GLY A 83 -17.87 -0.48 0.30
C GLY A 83 -17.34 -1.44 1.37
N ALA A 84 -16.59 -2.47 0.97
CA ALA A 84 -15.97 -3.41 1.91
C ALA A 84 -14.95 -2.73 2.85
N VAL A 85 -14.16 -1.79 2.34
CA VAL A 85 -13.23 -0.99 3.15
C VAL A 85 -14.00 -0.11 4.13
N ARG A 86 -15.08 0.57 3.73
CA ARG A 86 -15.91 1.37 4.65
C ARG A 86 -16.54 0.54 5.76
N ALA A 87 -16.93 -0.70 5.46
CA ALA A 87 -17.53 -1.62 6.43
C ALA A 87 -16.51 -2.29 7.36
N SER A 88 -15.21 -2.25 7.02
CA SER A 88 -14.14 -2.90 7.79
C SER A 88 -13.98 -2.25 9.16
N LYS A 89 -13.77 -3.07 10.19
CA LYS A 89 -13.55 -2.60 11.57
C LYS A 89 -12.15 -2.87 12.07
N THR A 90 -11.43 -3.81 11.46
CA THR A 90 -10.12 -4.26 11.91
C THR A 90 -9.11 -4.23 10.77
N LEU A 91 -7.81 -4.30 11.09
CA LEU A 91 -6.77 -4.44 10.06
C LEU A 91 -6.92 -5.76 9.29
N LEU A 92 -7.39 -6.82 9.93
CA LEU A 92 -7.70 -8.09 9.27
C LEU A 92 -8.85 -7.96 8.27
N ASP A 93 -9.90 -7.18 8.58
CA ASP A 93 -11.00 -6.93 7.65
C ASP A 93 -10.51 -6.17 6.40
N LEU A 94 -9.68 -5.14 6.60
CA LEU A 94 -9.05 -4.41 5.50
C LEU A 94 -8.15 -5.31 4.65
N GLN A 95 -7.38 -6.20 5.28
CA GLN A 95 -6.57 -7.19 4.56
C GLN A 95 -7.42 -8.11 3.69
N ARG A 96 -8.54 -8.61 4.23
CA ARG A 96 -9.48 -9.46 3.47
C ARG A 96 -10.15 -8.70 2.33
N ALA A 97 -10.56 -7.46 2.58
CA ALA A 97 -11.11 -6.58 1.54
C ALA A 97 -10.10 -6.35 0.41
N GLN A 98 -8.85 -6.01 0.75
CA GLN A 98 -7.79 -5.81 -0.26
C GLN A 98 -7.49 -7.08 -1.05
N LEU A 99 -7.41 -8.23 -0.38
CA LEU A 99 -7.15 -9.51 -1.03
C LEU A 99 -8.25 -9.84 -2.05
N ARG A 100 -9.52 -9.63 -1.68
CA ARG A 100 -10.66 -9.87 -2.58
C ARG A 100 -10.73 -8.85 -3.71
N HIS A 101 -10.43 -7.59 -3.44
CA HIS A 101 -10.28 -6.56 -4.46
C HIS A 101 -9.21 -6.94 -5.47
N ASP A 102 -8.00 -7.28 -5.03
CA ASP A 102 -6.89 -7.64 -5.91
C ASP A 102 -7.19 -8.89 -6.74
N ALA A 103 -7.81 -9.91 -6.14
CA ALA A 103 -8.25 -11.10 -6.88
C ALA A 103 -9.28 -10.80 -7.98
N THR A 104 -10.03 -9.71 -7.85
CA THR A 104 -11.10 -9.33 -8.80
C THR A 104 -10.59 -8.38 -9.88
N TYR A 105 -9.86 -7.33 -9.50
CA TYR A 105 -9.49 -6.22 -10.38
C TYR A 105 -8.01 -6.20 -10.79
N HIS A 106 -7.18 -7.01 -10.14
CA HIS A 106 -5.75 -7.12 -10.41
C HIS A 106 -5.32 -8.59 -10.45
N ALA A 107 -6.15 -9.45 -11.04
CA ALA A 107 -5.91 -10.89 -11.10
C ALA A 107 -4.59 -11.23 -11.82
N ASP A 108 -4.17 -10.38 -12.76
CA ASP A 108 -2.89 -10.43 -13.47
C ASP A 108 -1.70 -10.28 -12.52
N VAL A 109 -1.80 -9.43 -11.49
CA VAL A 109 -0.77 -9.24 -10.46
C VAL A 109 -0.93 -10.25 -9.33
N ALA A 110 -2.16 -10.46 -8.84
CA ALA A 110 -2.44 -11.36 -7.72
C ALA A 110 -2.10 -12.83 -8.03
N GLY A 111 -2.21 -13.23 -9.31
CA GLY A 111 -1.85 -14.56 -9.80
C GLY A 111 -0.35 -14.79 -9.99
N LEU A 112 0.50 -13.75 -9.89
CA LEU A 112 1.94 -13.90 -10.06
C LEU A 112 2.59 -14.69 -8.91
N PRO A 113 3.75 -15.32 -9.14
CA PRO A 113 4.61 -15.77 -8.05
C PRO A 113 4.90 -14.63 -7.07
N LYS A 114 4.96 -14.93 -5.77
CA LYS A 114 5.17 -13.93 -4.70
C LYS A 114 6.37 -13.00 -4.98
N TYR A 115 7.45 -13.56 -5.52
CA TYR A 115 8.62 -12.79 -5.91
C TYR A 115 8.33 -11.73 -6.98
N SER A 116 7.59 -12.10 -8.03
CA SER A 116 7.17 -11.17 -9.08
C SER A 116 6.19 -10.11 -8.55
N GLN A 117 5.34 -10.47 -7.58
CA GLN A 117 4.51 -9.47 -6.87
C GLN A 117 5.36 -8.46 -6.11
N LEU A 118 6.41 -8.91 -5.39
CA LEU A 118 7.32 -8.02 -4.67
C LEU A 118 8.05 -7.05 -5.62
N ARG A 119 8.48 -7.52 -6.78
CA ARG A 119 9.08 -6.65 -7.82
C ARG A 119 8.07 -5.60 -8.30
N HIS A 120 6.83 -6.00 -8.56
CA HIS A 120 5.77 -5.08 -8.94
C HIS A 120 5.49 -4.03 -7.84
N PHE A 121 5.41 -4.44 -6.58
CA PHE A 121 5.20 -3.52 -5.45
C PHE A 121 6.38 -2.57 -5.27
N THR A 122 7.62 -3.05 -5.47
CA THR A 122 8.82 -2.21 -5.41
C THR A 122 8.74 -1.07 -6.43
N LEU A 123 8.32 -1.35 -7.66
CA LEU A 123 8.13 -0.32 -8.69
C LEU A 123 7.08 0.71 -8.29
N HIS A 124 5.96 0.27 -7.70
CA HIS A 124 4.94 1.18 -7.19
C HIS A 124 5.45 2.07 -6.05
N LEU A 125 6.23 1.51 -5.13
CA LEU A 125 6.81 2.28 -4.03
C LEU A 125 7.83 3.30 -4.54
N THR A 126 8.60 2.99 -5.59
CA THR A 126 9.47 3.97 -6.25
C THR A 126 8.66 5.14 -6.84
N LYS A 127 7.51 4.88 -7.48
CA LYS A 127 6.61 5.97 -7.94
C LYS A 127 6.06 6.80 -6.78
N LEU A 128 5.76 6.17 -5.65
CA LEU A 128 5.30 6.89 -4.46
C LEU A 128 6.40 7.73 -3.82
N VAL A 129 7.68 7.33 -3.91
CA VAL A 129 8.82 8.16 -3.51
C VAL A 129 8.85 9.45 -4.31
N GLU A 130 8.73 9.36 -5.64
CA GLU A 130 8.70 10.53 -6.53
C GLU A 130 7.52 11.45 -6.19
N LYS A 131 6.31 10.91 -6.07
CA LYS A 131 5.13 11.70 -5.70
C LYS A 131 5.27 12.38 -4.33
N LEU A 132 5.91 11.70 -3.36
CA LEU A 132 6.17 12.28 -2.05
C LEU A 132 7.23 13.38 -2.12
N LEU A 133 8.26 13.21 -2.95
CA LEU A 133 9.28 14.23 -3.19
C LEU A 133 8.63 15.49 -3.77
N ASP A 134 7.87 15.37 -4.85
CA ASP A 134 7.10 16.46 -5.47
C ASP A 134 6.23 17.18 -4.43
N ALA A 135 5.43 16.42 -3.67
CA ALA A 135 4.60 16.93 -2.59
C ALA A 135 5.40 17.67 -1.50
N SER A 136 6.61 17.21 -1.20
CA SER A 136 7.50 17.80 -0.20
C SER A 136 8.14 19.12 -0.66
N GLU A 137 8.30 19.29 -1.97
CA GLU A 137 8.78 20.52 -2.64
C GLU A 137 7.63 21.50 -2.93
N GLY A 138 6.39 21.12 -2.63
CA GLY A 138 5.20 21.96 -2.71
C GLY A 138 4.38 21.79 -3.99
N THR A 139 4.78 20.88 -4.88
CA THR A 139 4.02 20.53 -6.10
C THR A 139 3.13 19.32 -5.83
N GLN A 140 1.94 19.24 -6.43
CA GLN A 140 1.06 18.05 -6.33
C GLN A 140 0.71 17.59 -4.89
N ARG A 141 0.83 18.45 -3.88
CA ARG A 141 0.60 18.09 -2.47
C ARG A 141 -0.82 17.53 -2.24
N GLU A 142 -1.83 18.16 -2.82
CA GLU A 142 -3.22 17.73 -2.67
C GLU A 142 -3.46 16.36 -3.29
N GLU A 143 -2.91 16.12 -4.49
CA GLU A 143 -2.96 14.82 -5.15
C GLU A 143 -2.27 13.75 -4.30
N PHE A 144 -1.09 14.04 -3.74
CA PHE A 144 -0.40 13.08 -2.88
C PHE A 144 -1.19 12.77 -1.60
N VAL A 145 -1.81 13.76 -0.97
CA VAL A 145 -2.67 13.54 0.20
C VAL A 145 -3.89 12.69 -0.16
N HIS A 146 -4.48 12.92 -1.33
CA HIS A 146 -5.68 12.22 -1.78
C HIS A 146 -5.39 10.78 -2.22
N ASP A 147 -4.35 10.58 -3.05
CA ASP A 147 -4.06 9.30 -3.70
C ASP A 147 -2.84 8.59 -3.10
N GLY A 148 -1.77 9.34 -2.82
CA GLY A 148 -0.49 8.78 -2.37
C GLY A 148 -0.55 8.20 -0.97
N VAL A 149 -1.19 8.90 -0.03
CA VAL A 149 -1.37 8.44 1.37
C VAL A 149 -2.12 7.10 1.45
N PRO A 150 -3.32 6.93 0.83
CA PRO A 150 -3.97 5.62 0.84
C PRO A 150 -3.18 4.56 0.06
N ASP A 151 -2.51 4.91 -1.05
CA ASP A 151 -1.67 3.95 -1.79
C ASP A 151 -0.53 3.40 -0.90
N ILE A 152 0.13 4.24 -0.08
CA ILE A 152 1.14 3.80 0.90
C ILE A 152 0.54 2.76 1.86
N PHE A 153 -0.65 3.03 2.41
CA PHE A 153 -1.31 2.12 3.34
C PHE A 153 -1.69 0.79 2.67
N ILE A 154 -2.25 0.86 1.45
CA ILE A 154 -2.60 -0.29 0.62
C ILE A 154 -1.37 -1.19 0.41
N PHE A 155 -0.22 -0.63 0.01
CA PHE A 155 0.99 -1.42 -0.16
C PHE A 155 1.50 -2.01 1.16
N GLY A 156 1.32 -1.33 2.28
CA GLY A 156 1.54 -1.91 3.61
C GLY A 156 0.71 -3.17 3.86
N ILE A 157 -0.57 -3.19 3.46
CA ILE A 157 -1.44 -4.38 3.55
C ILE A 157 -1.01 -5.47 2.55
N LYS A 158 -0.70 -5.09 1.31
CA LYS A 158 -0.28 -6.03 0.26
C LYS A 158 1.04 -6.73 0.61
N LEU A 159 2.00 -6.01 1.18
CA LEU A 159 3.27 -6.59 1.64
C LEU A 159 3.05 -7.60 2.77
N SER A 160 2.22 -7.28 3.76
CA SER A 160 1.84 -8.26 4.81
C SER A 160 1.24 -9.52 4.20
N THR A 161 0.35 -9.37 3.23
CA THR A 161 -0.30 -10.49 2.54
C THR A 161 0.71 -11.36 1.80
N VAL A 162 1.61 -10.77 1.01
CA VAL A 162 2.65 -11.52 0.30
C VAL A 162 3.63 -12.20 1.28
N ALA A 163 3.98 -11.52 2.37
CA ALA A 163 4.82 -12.02 3.46
C ALA A 163 4.09 -13.04 4.36
N ASN A 164 2.85 -13.43 4.04
CA ASN A 164 2.05 -14.40 4.79
C ASN A 164 1.81 -13.99 6.26
N GLU A 165 1.70 -12.69 6.52
CA GLU A 165 1.31 -12.12 7.80
C GLU A 165 -0.21 -12.01 7.87
N ARG A 166 -0.80 -12.47 8.97
CA ARG A 166 -2.19 -12.19 9.32
C ARG A 166 -2.22 -10.94 10.17
N LEU A 167 -2.88 -9.88 9.68
CA LEU A 167 -3.02 -8.63 10.44
C LEU A 167 -3.95 -8.79 11.65
N SER A 168 -3.85 -7.85 12.61
CA SER A 168 -4.57 -7.91 13.88
C SER A 168 -6.08 -7.71 13.72
N GLU A 169 -6.82 -8.29 14.68
CA GLU A 169 -8.27 -8.09 14.85
C GLU A 169 -8.59 -6.89 15.76
N GLU A 170 -7.57 -6.08 16.08
CA GLU A 170 -7.78 -4.83 16.80
C GLU A 170 -8.54 -3.82 15.93
N VAL A 171 -9.35 -3.00 16.58
CA VAL A 171 -10.18 -2.01 15.89
C VAL A 171 -9.28 -1.00 15.18
N PHE A 172 -9.49 -0.85 13.88
CA PHE A 172 -8.85 0.16 13.05
C PHE A 172 -9.62 1.47 13.19
N GLY A 173 -8.98 2.44 13.82
CA GLY A 173 -9.41 3.82 14.01
C GLY A 173 -8.25 4.65 14.55
#